data_AF-A0AAE3P2P5-F1
#
_entry.id   AF-A0AAE3P2P5-F1
#
_cell.length_a   1.000
_cell.length_b   1.000
_cell.length_c   1.000
_cell.angle_alpha   90.00
_cell.angle_beta   90.00
_cell.angle_gamma   90.00
#
_symmetry.space_group_name_H-M   'P 1'
#
loop_
_entity.id
_entity.type
_entity.pdbx_description
1 polymer ?
#
loop_
_entity_poly.entity_id
_entity_poly.type
_entity_poly.pdbx_seq_one_letter_code
_entity_poly.pdbx_strand_id
1 'polypeptide(L)'
;MAHYMVVLLDEKRLNELKGTPVEEKIVDMFGGALKAINIDVPEDVEKKIMEAFTSARIDSRGAVTDVPVAFNRVLFEEIAKNKSIGKEVWDGVLARLDKIKEDAAKESSYLPAPEIDISDIEELQKEPYQKP
;
A
#
# COMPACT_ATOMS: atom_id res chain seq x y z
N MET A 1 -14.59 -16.82 -8.33
CA MET A 1 -15.12 -15.94 -7.27
C MET A 1 -14.55 -14.57 -7.58
N ALA A 2 -15.32 -13.48 -7.55
CA ALA A 2 -14.75 -12.16 -7.81
C ALA A 2 -13.84 -11.80 -6.63
N HIS A 3 -12.54 -11.63 -6.88
CA HIS A 3 -11.62 -11.12 -5.88
C HIS A 3 -11.72 -9.59 -5.82
N TYR A 4 -11.31 -9.02 -4.70
CA TYR A 4 -11.39 -7.57 -4.48
C TYR A 4 -10.09 -7.05 -3.88
N MET A 5 -9.87 -5.74 -3.97
CA MET A 5 -8.82 -5.06 -3.22
C MET A 5 -9.43 -4.15 -2.17
N VAL A 6 -8.76 -4.08 -1.02
CA VAL A 6 -9.13 -3.17 0.07
C VAL A 6 -8.21 -1.95 0.02
N VAL A 7 -8.77 -0.80 -0.31
CA VAL A 7 -8.04 0.48 -0.31
C VAL A 7 -8.30 1.18 1.01
N LEU A 8 -7.29 1.21 1.89
CA LEU A 8 -7.36 1.93 3.16
C LEU A 8 -7.35 3.44 2.94
N LEU A 9 -8.19 4.15 3.69
CA LEU A 9 -8.38 5.59 3.59
C LEU A 9 -7.96 6.27 4.89
N ASP A 10 -6.93 7.11 4.78
CA ASP A 10 -6.60 8.09 5.81
C ASP A 10 -7.45 9.37 5.66
N GLU A 11 -7.29 10.33 6.56
CA GLU A 11 -8.05 11.58 6.52
C GLU A 11 -7.87 12.37 5.22
N LYS A 12 -6.65 12.35 4.65
CA LYS A 12 -6.36 13.05 3.40
C LYS A 12 -7.14 12.41 2.24
N ARG A 13 -7.08 11.08 2.13
CA ARG A 13 -7.78 10.30 1.11
C ARG A 13 -9.29 10.44 1.24
N LEU A 14 -9.81 10.43 2.47
CA LEU A 14 -11.23 10.68 2.72
C LEU A 14 -11.66 12.06 2.22
N ASN A 15 -10.86 13.10 2.49
CA ASN A 15 -11.16 14.46 2.03
C ASN A 15 -11.18 14.59 0.50
N GLU A 16 -10.32 13.85 -0.21
CA GLU A 16 -10.28 13.85 -1.68
C GLU A 16 -11.52 13.18 -2.31
N LEU A 17 -12.18 12.26 -1.59
CA LEU A 17 -13.36 11.55 -2.06
C LEU A 17 -14.69 12.19 -1.61
N LYS A 18 -14.67 13.20 -0.75
CA LYS A 18 -15.87 13.90 -0.28
C LYS A 18 -16.66 14.51 -1.44
N GLY A 19 -17.97 14.30 -1.45
CA GLY A 19 -18.87 14.78 -2.48
C GLY A 19 -18.75 14.03 -3.81
N THR A 20 -18.08 12.88 -3.83
CA THR A 20 -18.03 11.99 -5.00
C THR A 20 -18.97 10.79 -4.80
N PRO A 21 -19.41 10.12 -5.88
CA PRO A 21 -20.20 8.88 -5.77
C PRO A 21 -19.47 7.74 -5.05
N VAL A 22 -18.14 7.81 -4.95
CA VAL A 22 -17.32 6.82 -4.26
C VAL A 22 -17.49 6.90 -2.74
N GLU A 23 -17.90 8.05 -2.20
CA GLU A 23 -18.11 8.24 -0.76
C GLU A 23 -19.13 7.24 -0.19
N GLU A 24 -20.18 6.91 -0.97
CA GLU A 24 -21.21 5.93 -0.59
C GLU A 24 -20.69 4.48 -0.53
N LYS A 25 -19.48 4.23 -1.07
CA LYS A 25 -18.83 2.90 -1.08
C LYS A 25 -17.82 2.73 0.04
N ILE A 26 -17.62 3.76 0.86
CA ILE A 26 -16.72 3.69 2.01
C ILE A 26 -17.32 2.78 3.08
N VAL A 27 -16.52 1.81 3.53
CA VAL A 27 -16.88 0.88 4.60
C VAL A 27 -16.05 1.15 5.85
N ASP A 28 -16.70 0.98 7.00
CA ASP A 28 -16.03 1.03 8.30
C ASP A 28 -15.42 -0.32 8.65
N MET A 29 -14.17 -0.29 9.08
CA MET A 29 -13.42 -1.43 9.58
C MET A 29 -13.08 -1.21 11.05
N PHE A 30 -12.99 -2.31 11.81
CA PHE A 30 -12.62 -2.30 13.24
C PHE A 30 -13.45 -1.31 14.07
N GLY A 31 -14.78 -1.33 13.90
CA GLY A 31 -15.69 -0.45 14.63
C GLY A 31 -15.60 1.03 14.23
N GLY A 32 -15.09 1.33 13.03
CA GLY A 32 -14.94 2.68 12.49
C GLY A 32 -13.57 3.31 12.74
N ALA A 33 -12.64 2.58 13.38
CA ALA A 33 -11.27 3.05 13.57
C ALA A 33 -10.49 3.16 12.24
N LEU A 34 -10.88 2.38 11.23
CA LEU A 34 -10.33 2.46 9.88
C LEU A 34 -11.47 2.56 8.87
N LYS A 35 -11.25 3.32 7.80
CA LYS A 35 -12.14 3.42 6.66
C LYS A 35 -11.47 2.83 5.43
N ALA A 36 -12.24 2.16 4.60
CA ALA A 36 -11.72 1.55 3.38
C ALA A 36 -12.74 1.56 2.25
N ILE A 37 -12.28 1.28 1.04
CA ILE A 37 -13.13 0.96 -0.12
C ILE A 37 -12.75 -0.44 -0.59
N ASN A 38 -13.77 -1.27 -0.83
CA ASN A 38 -13.58 -2.54 -1.54
C ASN A 38 -13.84 -2.31 -3.02
N ILE A 39 -12.85 -2.59 -3.85
CA ILE A 39 -12.94 -2.50 -5.31
C ILE A 39 -12.80 -3.89 -5.91
N ASP A 40 -13.77 -4.28 -6.74
CA ASP A 40 -13.73 -5.57 -7.43
C ASP A 40 -12.57 -5.60 -8.44
N VAL A 41 -11.83 -6.70 -8.44
CA VAL A 41 -10.70 -6.92 -9.33
C VAL A 41 -11.17 -7.84 -10.47
N PRO A 42 -11.18 -7.35 -11.72
CA PRO A 42 -11.43 -8.20 -12.88
C PRO A 42 -10.39 -9.32 -12.99
N GLU A 43 -10.80 -10.50 -13.46
CA GLU A 43 -9.92 -11.68 -13.52
C GLU A 43 -8.66 -11.46 -14.37
N ASP A 44 -8.76 -10.69 -15.45
CA ASP A 44 -7.62 -10.34 -16.31
C ASP A 44 -6.65 -9.37 -15.63
N VAL A 45 -7.17 -8.47 -14.79
CA VAL A 45 -6.37 -7.53 -13.98
C VAL A 45 -5.66 -8.29 -12.87
N GLU A 46 -6.36 -9.19 -12.19
CA GLU A 46 -5.80 -10.04 -11.14
C GLU A 46 -4.59 -10.82 -11.65
N LYS A 47 -4.72 -11.53 -12.77
CA LYS A 47 -3.62 -12.30 -13.37
C LYS A 47 -2.39 -11.40 -13.61
N LYS A 48 -2.59 -10.21 -14.16
CA LYS A 48 -1.51 -9.24 -14.39
C LYS A 48 -0.87 -8.75 -13.09
N ILE A 49 -1.64 -8.52 -12.03
CA ILE A 49 -1.10 -8.13 -10.72
C ILE A 49 -0.23 -9.26 -10.16
N MET A 50 -0.73 -10.50 -10.18
CA MET A 50 -0.02 -11.66 -9.63
C MET A 50 1.25 -11.99 -10.43
N GLU A 51 1.24 -11.78 -11.75
CA GLU A 51 2.43 -11.91 -12.60
C GLU A 51 3.44 -10.77 -12.39
N ALA A 52 2.96 -9.56 -12.10
CA ALA A 52 3.79 -8.38 -11.93
C ALA A 52 4.48 -8.31 -10.57
N PHE A 53 3.84 -8.79 -9.51
CA PHE A 53 4.30 -8.64 -8.13
C PHE A 53 4.30 -9.99 -7.42
N THR A 54 5.50 -10.53 -7.19
CA THR A 54 5.68 -11.85 -6.56
C THR A 54 5.21 -11.91 -5.11
N SER A 55 5.09 -10.77 -4.43
CA SER A 55 4.54 -10.68 -3.08
C SER A 55 3.02 -10.74 -3.04
N ALA A 56 2.34 -10.45 -4.15
CA ALA A 56 0.88 -10.38 -4.18
C ALA A 56 0.26 -11.74 -3.86
N ARG A 57 -0.76 -11.74 -3.01
CA ARG A 57 -1.46 -12.95 -2.56
C ARG A 57 -2.95 -12.71 -2.41
N ILE A 58 -3.73 -13.77 -2.52
CA ILE A 58 -5.17 -13.74 -2.23
C ILE A 58 -5.37 -14.31 -0.82
N ASP A 59 -6.00 -13.52 0.06
CA ASP A 59 -6.31 -13.98 1.41
C ASP A 59 -7.52 -14.93 1.44
N SER A 60 -7.82 -15.51 2.61
CA SER A 60 -8.93 -16.45 2.76
C SER A 60 -10.33 -15.87 2.50
N ARG A 61 -10.45 -14.54 2.40
CA ARG A 61 -11.69 -13.83 2.11
C ARG A 61 -11.80 -13.44 0.63
N GLY A 62 -10.77 -13.68 -0.18
CA GLY A 62 -10.72 -13.29 -1.58
C GLY A 62 -10.17 -11.88 -1.81
N ALA A 63 -9.50 -11.28 -0.81
CA ALA A 63 -8.84 -9.99 -0.99
C ALA A 63 -7.44 -10.17 -1.59
N VAL A 64 -7.14 -9.45 -2.67
CA VAL A 64 -5.77 -9.30 -3.18
C VAL A 64 -5.00 -8.38 -2.24
N THR A 65 -3.93 -8.90 -1.65
CA THR A 65 -3.13 -8.29 -0.59
C THR A 65 -1.64 -8.39 -0.92
N ASP A 66 -0.80 -7.76 -0.08
CA ASP A 66 0.67 -7.76 -0.21
C ASP A 66 1.19 -7.22 -1.56
N VAL A 67 0.42 -6.34 -2.19
CA VAL A 67 0.92 -5.52 -3.30
C VAL A 67 1.84 -4.41 -2.78
N PRO A 68 2.80 -3.93 -3.58
CA PRO A 68 3.68 -2.83 -3.18
C PRO A 68 2.92 -1.54 -2.82
N VAL A 69 3.55 -0.68 -2.01
CA VAL A 69 2.95 0.59 -1.58
C VAL A 69 2.67 1.50 -2.77
N ALA A 70 3.56 1.51 -3.76
CA ALA A 70 3.43 2.23 -5.02
C ALA A 70 2.17 1.80 -5.78
N PHE A 71 1.82 0.52 -5.76
CA PHE A 71 0.59 0.03 -6.38
C PHE A 71 -0.63 0.61 -5.68
N ASN A 72 -0.70 0.49 -4.35
CA ASN A 72 -1.82 1.04 -3.56
C ASN A 72 -1.98 2.56 -3.75
N ARG A 73 -0.86 3.28 -3.88
CA ARG A 73 -0.86 4.71 -4.15
C ARG A 73 -1.45 5.01 -5.53
N VAL A 74 -0.99 4.34 -6.57
CA VAL A 74 -1.48 4.54 -7.95
C VAL A 74 -2.95 4.16 -8.08
N LEU A 75 -3.37 3.06 -7.44
CA LEU A 75 -4.77 2.65 -7.39
C LEU A 75 -5.65 3.76 -6.79
N PHE A 76 -5.26 4.32 -5.65
CA PHE A 76 -6.00 5.42 -5.04
C PHE A 76 -6.00 6.68 -5.93
N GLU A 77 -4.87 7.04 -6.55
CA GLU A 77 -4.78 8.19 -7.46
C GLU A 77 -5.78 8.05 -8.64
N GLU A 78 -5.92 6.86 -9.22
CA GLU A 78 -6.92 6.63 -10.28
C GLU A 78 -8.36 6.69 -9.75
N ILE A 79 -8.63 6.17 -8.55
CA ILE A 79 -9.96 6.30 -7.93
C ILE A 79 -10.32 7.77 -7.73
N ALA A 80 -9.41 8.57 -7.15
CA ALA A 80 -9.64 9.98 -6.89
C ALA A 80 -9.80 10.80 -8.19
N LYS A 81 -8.99 10.50 -9.21
CA LYS A 81 -9.05 11.16 -10.52
C LYS A 81 -10.36 10.88 -11.26
N ASN A 82 -10.76 9.60 -11.33
CA ASN A 82 -11.97 9.20 -12.06
C ASN A 82 -13.24 9.36 -11.23
N LYS A 83 -13.13 9.56 -9.91
CA LYS A 83 -14.24 9.62 -8.95
C LYS A 83 -15.15 8.40 -9.07
N SER A 84 -14.52 7.24 -9.27
CA SER A 84 -15.18 5.97 -9.53
C SER A 84 -14.29 4.81 -9.08
N ILE A 85 -14.89 3.62 -9.02
CA ILE A 85 -14.23 2.34 -8.72
C ILE A 85 -14.44 1.34 -9.88
N GLY A 86 -14.76 1.85 -11.07
CA GLY A 86 -15.04 1.07 -12.26
C GLY A 86 -13.79 0.62 -13.02
N LYS A 87 -14.02 0.10 -14.23
CA LYS A 87 -12.98 -0.45 -15.10
C LYS A 87 -11.90 0.58 -15.47
N GLU A 88 -12.28 1.83 -15.60
CA GLU A 88 -11.41 2.96 -15.91
C GLU A 88 -10.26 3.14 -14.90
N VAL A 89 -10.50 2.81 -13.63
CA VAL A 89 -9.47 2.82 -12.59
C VAL A 89 -8.41 1.77 -12.91
N TRP A 90 -8.84 0.56 -13.23
CA TRP A 90 -7.93 -0.55 -13.56
C TRP A 90 -7.17 -0.29 -14.86
N ASP A 91 -7.82 0.26 -15.88
CA ASP A 91 -7.16 0.66 -17.13
C ASP A 91 -6.04 1.69 -16.86
N GLY A 92 -6.29 2.67 -15.98
CA GLY A 92 -5.30 3.66 -15.56
C GLY A 92 -4.14 3.08 -14.74
N VAL A 93 -4.43 2.12 -13.85
CA VAL A 93 -3.39 1.41 -13.08
C VAL A 93 -2.52 0.56 -14.00
N LEU A 94 -3.13 -0.22 -14.90
CA LEU A 94 -2.40 -1.07 -15.84
C LEU A 94 -1.55 -0.27 -16.83
N ALA A 95 -2.02 0.90 -17.27
CA ALA A 95 -1.22 1.80 -18.10
C ALA A 95 0.04 2.32 -17.41
N ARG A 96 0.09 2.29 -16.08
CA ARG A 96 1.23 2.74 -15.26
C ARG A 96 2.02 1.58 -14.64
N LEU A 97 1.72 0.33 -15.01
CA LEU A 97 2.25 -0.85 -14.35
C LEU A 97 3.80 -0.91 -14.34
N ASP A 98 4.45 -0.54 -15.44
CA ASP A 98 5.92 -0.54 -15.52
C ASP A 98 6.55 0.46 -14.54
N LYS A 99 5.97 1.65 -14.43
CA LYS A 99 6.40 2.65 -13.45
C LYS A 99 6.17 2.18 -12.01
N ILE A 100 5.03 1.52 -11.76
CA ILE A 100 4.75 0.95 -10.44
C ILE A 100 5.81 -0.09 -10.09
N LYS A 101 6.23 -0.95 -11.04
CA LYS A 101 7.31 -1.93 -10.81
C LYS A 101 8.65 -1.25 -10.48
N GLU A 102 9.01 -0.20 -11.19
CA GLU A 102 10.22 0.58 -10.91
C GLU A 102 10.20 1.21 -9.51
N ASP A 103 9.08 1.80 -9.12
CA ASP A 103 8.93 2.43 -7.81
C ASP A 103 8.86 1.39 -6.69
N ALA A 104 8.20 0.25 -6.92
CA ALA A 104 8.16 -0.89 -6.01
C ALA A 104 9.56 -1.47 -5.76
N ALA A 105 10.42 -1.54 -6.79
CA ALA A 105 11.80 -1.98 -6.61
C ALA A 105 12.57 -1.07 -5.64
N LYS A 106 12.27 0.24 -5.63
CA LYS A 106 12.89 1.22 -4.72
C LYS A 106 12.39 1.09 -3.28
N GLU A 107 11.19 0.56 -3.05
CA GLU A 107 10.67 0.32 -1.69
C GLU A 107 11.52 -0.70 -0.92
N SER A 108 12.10 -1.66 -1.64
CA SER A 108 13.01 -2.66 -1.05
C SER A 108 14.43 -2.14 -0.82
N SER A 109 14.80 -1.02 -1.46
CA SER A 109 16.14 -0.48 -1.40
C SER A 109 16.26 0.56 -0.30
N TYR A 110 16.95 0.15 0.77
CA TYR A 110 17.57 0.98 1.80
C TYR A 110 16.66 1.47 2.95
N LEU A 111 16.76 0.77 4.08
CA LEU A 111 16.55 1.40 5.39
C LEU A 111 17.88 2.08 5.77
N PRO A 112 17.95 3.41 5.88
CA PRO A 112 19.14 4.04 6.44
C PRO A 112 19.42 3.42 7.81
N ALA A 113 20.70 3.16 8.08
CA ALA A 113 21.10 2.76 9.43
C ALA A 113 20.57 3.84 10.39
N PRO A 114 19.92 3.45 11.50
CA PRO A 114 19.47 4.42 12.47
C PRO A 114 20.66 5.28 12.91
N GLU A 115 20.44 6.58 13.06
CA GLU A 115 21.37 7.46 13.74
C GLU A 115 21.36 7.08 15.23
N ILE A 116 22.19 6.10 15.59
CA ILE A 116 22.38 5.68 16.97
C ILE A 116 23.49 6.55 17.53
N ASP A 117 23.19 7.28 18.61
CA ASP A 117 24.23 7.89 19.44
C ASP A 117 24.98 6.76 20.15
N ILE A 118 26.24 6.57 19.77
CA ILE A 118 27.14 5.54 20.33
C ILE A 118 28.11 6.11 21.36
N SER A 119 27.96 7.37 21.78
CA SER A 119 28.85 8.02 22.76
C SER A 119 28.99 7.20 24.04
N ASP A 120 27.90 6.65 24.57
CA ASP A 120 27.89 5.75 25.73
C ASP A 120 28.76 4.50 25.53
N ILE A 121 28.75 3.93 24.32
CA ILE A 121 29.55 2.74 23.97
C ILE A 121 31.04 3.10 23.86
N GLU A 122 31.35 4.26 23.29
CA GLU A 122 32.72 4.76 23.18
C GLU A 122 33.32 5.13 24.54
N GLU A 123 32.53 5.65 25.48
CA GLU A 123 32.97 5.89 26.86
C GLU A 123 33.28 4.59 27.59
N LEU A 124 32.43 3.57 27.45
CA LEU A 124 32.65 2.24 28.04
C LEU A 124 33.89 1.53 27.46
N GLN A 125 34.30 1.84 26.24
CA GLN A 125 35.54 1.31 25.64
C GLN A 125 36.81 2.02 26.15
N LYS A 126 36.71 3.26 26.61
CA LYS A 126 37.84 4.03 27.17
C LYS A 126 38.22 3.57 28.58
N GLU A 127 37.25 3.10 29.34
CA GLU A 127 37.46 2.50 30.66
C GLU A 127 37.07 1.02 30.65
N PRO A 128 37.84 0.14 29.98
CA PRO A 128 37.59 -1.28 30.04
C PRO A 128 37.67 -1.71 31.51
N TYR A 129 36.56 -2.22 32.05
CA TYR A 129 36.44 -2.70 33.41
C TYR A 129 37.65 -3.58 33.76
N GLN A 130 38.59 -3.03 34.52
CA GLN A 130 39.69 -3.81 35.06
C GLN A 130 39.11 -4.58 36.25
N LYS A 131 38.95 -5.91 36.08
CA LYS A 131 38.61 -6.78 37.21
C LYS A 131 39.62 -6.55 38.34
N PRO A 132 39.16 -6.53 39.61
CA PRO A 132 40.05 -6.42 40.76
C PRO A 132 41.01 -7.62 40.86
#